data_AF-A0A183Q3U9-F1
#
_entry.id   AF-A0A183Q3U9-F1
#
_cell.length_a   1.000
_cell.length_b   1.000
_cell.length_c   1.000
_cell.angle_alpha   90.00
_cell.angle_beta   90.00
_cell.angle_gamma   90.00
#
_symmetry.space_group_name_H-M   'P 1'
#
loop_
_entity.id
_entity.type
_entity.pdbx_description
1 polymer ?
#
loop_
_entity_poly.entity_id
_entity_poly.type
_entity_poly.pdbx_seq_one_letter_code
_entity_poly.pdbx_strand_id
1 'polypeptide(L)'
;MTSWAIMVDVWYLPPTRKSDQEDSIAFARRVQYSIAQCGGGTEFPHKRIHKATCISPDHTTENQIDHICINKKFRRTMADVRTKKGADIASDYHLVVANLKLKLKKNWTSGQTALQRFNTTSLRDTNKLNEFKIALNNRFQALQD
;
A
#
# COMPACT_ATOMS: atom_id res chain seq x y z
N MET A 1 -18.11 3.05 -11.63
CA MET A 1 -16.81 2.56 -11.13
C MET A 1 -17.01 1.15 -10.62
N THR A 2 -16.47 0.16 -11.31
CA THR A 2 -16.50 -1.25 -10.91
C THR A 2 -15.45 -1.45 -9.81
N SER A 3 -15.89 -1.75 -8.59
CA SER A 3 -14.97 -2.16 -7.54
C SER A 3 -14.43 -3.55 -7.88
N TRP A 4 -13.11 -3.66 -7.98
CA TRP A 4 -12.39 -4.92 -8.05
C TRP A 4 -12.00 -5.31 -6.63
N ALA A 5 -12.20 -6.58 -6.25
CA ALA A 5 -11.66 -7.11 -5.01
C ALA A 5 -10.50 -8.06 -5.36
N ILE A 6 -9.29 -7.70 -4.95
CA ILE A 6 -8.18 -8.65 -4.90
C ILE A 6 -8.26 -9.29 -3.52
N MET A 7 -8.65 -10.57 -3.46
CA MET A 7 -8.54 -11.35 -2.24
C MET A 7 -7.07 -11.74 -2.10
N VAL A 8 -6.32 -10.90 -1.40
CA VAL A 8 -4.95 -11.18 -0.96
C VAL A 8 -5.02 -11.84 0.40
N ASP A 9 -4.33 -12.97 0.57
CA ASP A 9 -4.02 -13.48 1.91
C ASP A 9 -3.07 -12.45 2.56
N VAL A 10 -3.63 -11.52 3.33
CA VAL A 10 -2.84 -10.56 4.11
C VAL A 10 -2.35 -11.27 5.36
N TRP A 11 -1.07 -11.62 5.38
CA TRP A 11 -0.42 -12.20 6.54
C TRP A 11 0.09 -11.08 7.43
N TYR A 12 -0.43 -11.01 8.66
CA TYR A 12 0.19 -10.23 9.71
C TYR A 12 1.26 -11.09 10.36
N LEU A 13 2.52 -10.72 10.17
CA LEU A 13 3.59 -11.29 10.98
C LEU A 13 3.37 -10.88 12.44
N PRO A 14 3.58 -11.78 13.41
CA PRO A 14 3.55 -11.41 14.80
C PRO A 14 4.55 -10.25 15.04
N PRO A 15 4.18 -9.25 15.87
CA PRO A 15 5.01 -8.09 16.10
C PRO A 15 6.39 -8.55 16.59
N THR A 16 7.40 -8.26 15.79
CA THR A 16 8.77 -8.71 16.06
C THR A 16 9.50 -7.58 16.78
N ARG A 17 10.00 -7.85 17.99
CA ARG A 17 10.80 -6.88 18.75
C ARG A 17 12.28 -7.14 18.58
N LYS A 18 13.06 -6.06 18.67
CA LYS A 18 14.52 -6.13 18.71
C LYS A 18 14.96 -6.73 20.06
N SER A 19 15.88 -7.69 20.02
CA SER A 19 16.56 -8.28 21.17
C SER A 19 17.70 -7.39 21.65
N ASP A 20 18.01 -7.44 22.94
CA ASP A 20 19.09 -6.64 23.53
C ASP A 20 20.48 -7.06 23.01
N GLN A 21 20.59 -8.28 22.49
CA GLN A 21 21.84 -8.89 22.01
C GLN A 21 22.01 -8.77 20.48
N GLU A 22 21.03 -8.21 19.76
CA GLU A 22 21.10 -8.04 18.31
C GLU A 22 21.27 -6.57 17.94
N ASP A 23 22.09 -6.29 16.93
CA ASP A 23 22.17 -4.95 16.35
C ASP A 23 20.97 -4.67 15.43
N SER A 24 20.80 -3.41 15.02
CA SER A 24 19.65 -2.99 14.19
C SER A 24 19.66 -3.61 12.78
N ILE A 25 20.83 -3.95 12.25
CA ILE A 25 20.99 -4.58 10.92
C ILE A 25 20.61 -6.05 11.00
N ALA A 26 21.06 -6.76 12.05
CA ALA A 26 20.71 -8.14 12.36
C ALA A 26 19.21 -8.28 12.57
N PHE A 27 18.59 -7.36 13.30
CA PHE A 27 17.14 -7.28 13.46
C PHE A 27 16.41 -7.14 12.11
N ALA A 28 16.82 -6.17 11.29
CA ALA A 28 16.20 -5.94 9.98
C ALA A 28 16.32 -7.16 9.06
N ARG A 29 17.50 -7.80 9.02
CA ARG A 29 17.71 -9.05 8.26
C ARG A 29 16.82 -10.19 8.74
N ARG A 30 16.60 -10.32 10.04
CA ARG A 30 15.71 -11.34 10.63
C ARG A 30 14.25 -11.12 10.24
N VAL A 31 13.78 -9.88 10.28
CA VAL A 31 12.43 -9.51 9.80
C VAL A 31 12.29 -9.81 8.31
N GLN A 32 13.27 -9.41 7.50
CA GLN A 32 13.30 -9.68 6.07
C GLN A 32 13.28 -11.20 5.77
N TYR A 33 14.04 -11.99 6.51
CA TYR A 33 14.05 -13.45 6.37
C TYR A 33 12.70 -14.07 6.73
N SER A 34 12.06 -13.60 7.81
CA SER A 34 10.72 -14.05 8.21
C SER A 34 9.68 -13.75 7.12
N ILE A 35 9.71 -12.55 6.53
CA ILE A 35 8.87 -12.19 5.38
C ILE A 35 9.13 -13.12 4.19
N ALA A 36 10.40 -13.38 3.87
CA ALA A 36 10.79 -14.23 2.76
C ALA A 36 10.35 -15.70 2.94
N GLN A 37 10.32 -16.21 4.17
CA GLN A 37 9.83 -17.56 4.49
C GLN A 37 8.32 -17.70 4.28
N CYS A 38 7.55 -16.66 4.60
CA CYS A 38 6.09 -16.66 4.45
C CYS A 38 5.65 -16.44 2.99
N GLY A 39 6.25 -15.47 2.28
CA GLY A 39 5.85 -15.09 0.92
C GLY A 39 6.60 -15.80 -0.21
N GLY A 40 7.75 -16.40 0.08
CA GLY A 40 8.72 -16.80 -0.94
C GLY A 40 9.36 -15.58 -1.60
N GLY A 41 10.62 -15.29 -1.25
CA GLY A 41 11.35 -14.15 -1.81
C GLY A 41 11.50 -14.27 -3.33
N THR A 42 11.01 -13.26 -4.06
CA THR A 42 11.27 -13.11 -5.50
C THR A 42 11.72 -11.68 -5.74
N GLU A 43 13.03 -11.46 -5.84
CA GLU A 43 13.56 -10.15 -6.22
C GLU A 43 13.61 -10.05 -7.74
N PHE A 44 12.75 -9.19 -8.29
CA PHE A 44 12.81 -8.87 -9.71
C PHE A 44 14.06 -8.01 -9.99
N PRO A 45 14.81 -8.32 -11.07
CA PRO A 45 15.99 -7.55 -11.44
C PRO A 45 15.56 -6.16 -11.94
N HIS A 46 15.68 -5.17 -11.06
CA HIS A 46 15.34 -3.78 -11.33
C HIS A 46 16.47 -2.83 -10.96
N LYS A 47 16.49 -1.65 -11.61
CA LYS A 47 17.35 -0.54 -11.19
C LYS A 47 17.00 -0.13 -9.75
N ARG A 48 17.99 0.34 -8.98
CA ARG A 48 17.83 0.79 -7.58
C ARG A 48 16.68 1.79 -7.40
N ILE A 49 16.47 2.67 -8.38
CA ILE A 49 15.37 3.64 -8.40
C ILE A 49 13.97 3.02 -8.37
N HIS A 50 13.82 1.72 -8.69
CA HIS A 50 12.56 0.99 -8.66
C HIS A 50 12.47 0.01 -7.48
N LYS A 51 13.46 0.01 -6.58
CA LYS A 51 13.53 -0.88 -5.40
C LYS A 51 13.25 -0.16 -4.08
N ALA A 52 13.62 1.11 -3.96
CA ALA A 52 13.44 1.91 -2.75
C ALA A 52 11.95 2.27 -2.56
N THR A 53 11.35 1.82 -1.45
CA THR A 53 9.93 2.05 -1.14
C THR A 53 9.72 3.24 -0.21
N CYS A 54 10.75 3.64 0.53
CA CYS A 54 10.72 4.81 1.40
C CYS A 54 12.01 5.61 1.26
N ILE A 55 11.87 6.93 1.28
CA ILE A 55 12.99 7.86 1.36
C ILE A 55 12.95 8.52 2.74
N SER A 56 14.07 8.56 3.46
CA SER A 56 14.15 9.29 4.72
C SER A 56 13.86 10.80 4.51
N PRO A 57 13.38 11.52 5.53
CA PRO A 57 13.07 12.96 5.39
C PRO A 57 14.24 13.84 4.94
N ASP A 58 15.47 13.41 5.19
CA ASP A 58 16.70 14.08 4.72
C ASP A 58 17.07 13.76 3.26
N HIS A 59 16.26 12.94 2.57
CA HIS A 59 16.45 12.45 1.21
C HIS A 59 17.77 11.70 0.95
N THR A 60 18.50 11.30 2.01
CA THR A 60 19.80 10.64 1.87
C THR A 60 19.68 9.12 1.84
N THR A 61 18.70 8.58 2.57
CA THR A 61 18.57 7.15 2.82
C THR A 61 17.35 6.58 2.12
N GLU A 62 17.57 5.54 1.33
CA GLU A 62 16.54 4.81 0.60
C GLU A 62 16.38 3.42 1.23
N ASN A 63 15.18 3.11 1.75
CA ASN A 63 14.88 1.83 2.39
C ASN A 63 13.82 1.04 1.60
N GLN A 64 13.85 -0.28 1.74
CA GLN A 64 12.81 -1.20 1.23
C GLN A 64 12.07 -1.77 2.44
N ILE A 65 10.95 -1.13 2.81
CA ILE A 65 10.14 -1.50 3.98
C ILE A 65 8.74 -2.00 3.60
N ASP A 66 8.30 -1.69 2.38
CA ASP A 66 7.00 -2.11 1.88
C ASP A 66 7.16 -3.36 1.02
N HIS A 67 6.36 -4.38 1.33
CA HIS A 67 6.42 -5.66 0.65
C HIS A 67 5.03 -6.08 0.17
N ILE A 68 4.95 -6.60 -1.05
CA ILE A 68 3.76 -7.28 -1.56
C ILE A 68 3.99 -8.78 -1.44
N CYS A 69 3.28 -9.41 -0.51
CA CYS A 69 3.35 -10.85 -0.29
C CYS A 69 2.23 -11.55 -1.08
N ILE A 70 2.57 -12.66 -1.75
CA ILE A 70 1.59 -13.55 -2.37
C ILE A 70 1.79 -14.97 -1.83
N ASN A 71 0.71 -15.72 -1.70
CA ASN A 71 0.80 -17.13 -1.32
C ASN A 71 1.73 -17.90 -2.27
N LYS A 72 2.62 -18.72 -1.71
CA LYS A 72 3.63 -19.51 -2.45
C LYS A 72 3.04 -20.31 -3.62
N LYS A 73 1.80 -20.79 -3.49
CA LYS A 73 1.07 -21.49 -4.56
C LYS A 73 0.92 -20.64 -5.82
N PHE A 74 0.72 -19.33 -5.66
CA PHE A 74 0.51 -18.37 -6.75
C PHE A 74 1.79 -17.59 -7.11
N ARG A 75 2.96 -17.93 -6.57
CA ARG A 75 4.22 -17.21 -6.84
C ARG A 75 4.51 -17.01 -8.33
N ARG A 76 4.18 -18.02 -9.16
CA ARG A 76 4.41 -17.99 -10.62
C ARG A 76 3.50 -17.00 -11.37
N THR A 77 2.49 -16.49 -10.70
CA THR A 77 1.53 -15.53 -11.26
C THR A 77 2.06 -14.10 -11.14
N MET A 78 2.99 -13.85 -10.23
CA MET A 78 3.69 -12.58 -10.10
C MET A 78 4.66 -12.40 -11.27
N ALA A 79 4.33 -11.49 -12.17
CA ALA A 79 5.11 -11.23 -13.38
C ALA A 79 6.15 -10.12 -13.17
N ASP A 80 5.86 -9.15 -12.31
CA ASP A 80 6.73 -8.03 -11.99
C ASP A 80 6.29 -7.36 -10.68
N VAL A 81 7.23 -6.85 -9.88
CA VAL A 81 6.97 -5.97 -8.74
C VAL A 81 7.97 -4.84 -8.78
N ARG A 82 7.48 -3.59 -8.76
CA ARG A 82 8.33 -2.41 -8.82
C ARG A 82 7.74 -1.21 -8.08
N THR A 83 8.61 -0.32 -7.65
CA THR A 83 8.24 0.94 -7.04
C THR A 83 8.09 2.06 -8.07
N LYS A 84 7.05 2.89 -7.93
CA LYS A 84 6.78 4.08 -8.76
C LYS A 84 7.12 5.35 -7.98
N LYS A 85 8.25 5.98 -8.32
CA LYS A 85 8.72 7.23 -7.70
C LYS A 85 7.90 8.49 -8.03
N GLY A 86 7.05 8.46 -9.06
CA GLY A 86 6.28 9.64 -9.52
C GLY A 86 4.80 9.64 -9.15
N ALA A 87 4.35 8.70 -8.30
CA ALA A 87 3.01 8.75 -7.75
C ALA A 87 3.05 9.63 -6.50
N ASP A 88 2.77 10.91 -6.67
CA ASP A 88 2.80 11.87 -5.56
C ASP A 88 1.61 11.63 -4.62
N ILE A 89 1.92 11.18 -3.41
CA ILE A 89 0.96 10.94 -2.32
C ILE A 89 1.23 11.89 -1.14
N ALA A 90 2.12 12.90 -1.29
CA ALA A 90 2.54 13.76 -0.18
C ALA A 90 2.98 12.97 1.07
N SER A 91 3.69 11.86 0.85
CA SER A 91 4.27 11.02 1.90
C SER A 91 5.66 10.53 1.50
N ASP A 92 6.48 10.21 2.48
CA ASP A 92 7.84 9.66 2.32
C ASP A 92 7.89 8.25 1.71
N TYR A 93 6.72 7.70 1.37
CA TYR A 93 6.53 6.38 0.80
C TYR A 93 6.25 6.48 -0.70
N HIS A 94 6.93 5.64 -1.47
CA HIS A 94 6.64 5.43 -2.87
C HIS A 94 5.68 4.27 -3.08
N LEU A 95 4.78 4.42 -4.05
CA LEU A 95 3.83 3.38 -4.41
C LEU A 95 4.53 2.11 -4.94
N VAL A 96 4.33 0.97 -4.29
CA VAL A 96 4.74 -0.35 -4.80
C VAL A 96 3.62 -0.95 -5.64
N VAL A 97 3.95 -1.42 -6.84
CA VAL A 97 2.99 -2.00 -7.79
C VAL A 97 3.42 -3.40 -8.20
N ALA A 98 2.51 -4.36 -8.07
CA ALA A 98 2.68 -5.72 -8.59
C ALA A 98 1.84 -5.94 -9.85
N ASN A 99 2.46 -6.54 -10.87
CA ASN A 99 1.78 -7.07 -12.05
C ASN A 99 1.56 -8.58 -11.85
N LEU A 100 0.30 -9.00 -11.90
CA LEU A 100 -0.10 -10.40 -11.69
C LEU A 100 -0.79 -10.95 -12.95
N LYS A 101 -0.42 -12.17 -13.36
CA LYS A 101 -1.07 -12.95 -14.42
C LYS A 101 -1.99 -13.99 -13.78
N LEU A 102 -3.25 -13.60 -13.55
CA LEU A 102 -4.26 -14.43 -12.91
C LEU A 102 -5.55 -14.41 -13.74
N LYS A 103 -6.24 -15.55 -13.83
CA LYS A 103 -7.63 -15.62 -14.30
C LYS A 103 -8.54 -15.64 -13.08
N LEU A 104 -9.16 -14.50 -12.78
CA LEU A 104 -10.09 -14.37 -11.67
C LEU A 104 -11.51 -14.70 -12.14
N LYS A 105 -12.22 -15.53 -11.38
CA LYS A 105 -13.65 -15.74 -11.57
C LYS A 105 -14.39 -14.72 -10.71
N LYS A 106 -15.27 -13.93 -11.33
CA LYS A 106 -16.14 -13.02 -10.57
C LYS A 106 -17.08 -13.87 -9.69
N ASN A 107 -17.02 -13.68 -8.38
CA ASN A 107 -18.04 -14.19 -7.49
C ASN A 107 -19.15 -13.14 -7.41
N TRP A 108 -20.36 -13.51 -7.82
CA TRP A 108 -21.53 -12.66 -7.65
C TRP A 108 -22.03 -12.86 -6.22
N THR A 109 -21.48 -12.11 -5.27
CA THR A 109 -22.08 -12.04 -3.94
C THR A 109 -23.36 -11.22 -4.07
N SER A 110 -24.51 -11.89 -4.19
CA SER A 110 -25.82 -11.27 -4.02
C SER A 110 -26.00 -10.94 -2.53
N GLY A 111 -25.31 -9.90 -2.05
CA GLY A 111 -25.19 -9.62 -0.63
C GLY A 111 -24.46 -8.31 -0.38
N GLN A 112 -25.17 -7.20 -0.61
CA GLN A 112 -25.14 -6.00 0.22
C GLN A 112 -23.78 -5.51 0.77
N THR A 113 -22.82 -5.20 -0.11
CA THR A 113 -22.04 -3.97 0.11
C THR A 113 -22.66 -2.92 -0.79
N ALA A 114 -23.65 -2.21 -0.28
CA ALA A 114 -24.03 -0.95 -0.89
C ALA A 114 -22.77 -0.08 -0.85
N LEU A 115 -22.07 0.03 -1.99
CA LEU A 115 -21.18 1.14 -2.24
C LEU A 115 -21.96 2.36 -1.80
N GLN A 116 -21.57 2.96 -0.66
CA GLN A 116 -22.26 4.13 -0.14
C GLN A 116 -21.95 5.22 -1.15
N ARG A 117 -22.82 5.36 -2.15
CA ARG A 117 -22.76 6.46 -3.08
C ARG A 117 -23.01 7.67 -2.22
N PHE A 118 -21.97 8.47 -2.02
CA PHE A 118 -22.12 9.78 -1.42
C PHE A 118 -23.22 10.51 -2.18
N ASN A 119 -24.18 11.05 -1.44
CA ASN A 119 -25.31 11.71 -2.04
C ASN A 119 -24.84 13.06 -2.63
N THR A 120 -24.43 13.03 -3.91
CA THR A 120 -23.98 14.23 -4.63
C THR A 120 -25.14 15.16 -4.98
N THR A 121 -26.40 14.74 -4.85
CA THR A 121 -27.54 15.65 -5.09
C THR A 121 -27.64 16.71 -4.00
N SER A 122 -27.23 16.39 -2.77
CA SER A 122 -27.15 17.34 -1.65
C SER A 122 -26.18 18.49 -1.90
N LEU A 123 -25.21 18.33 -2.80
CA LEU A 123 -24.27 19.39 -3.19
C LEU A 123 -24.83 20.34 -4.28
N ARG A 124 -26.05 20.08 -4.78
CA ARG A 124 -26.75 21.03 -5.67
C ARG A 124 -27.37 22.18 -4.89
N ASP A 125 -27.61 22.00 -3.59
CA ASP A 125 -28.06 23.06 -2.71
C ASP A 125 -26.87 23.97 -2.35
N THR A 126 -27.00 25.26 -2.69
CA THR A 126 -25.93 26.25 -2.52
C THR A 126 -25.51 26.42 -1.06
N ASN A 127 -26.45 26.32 -0.11
CA ASN A 127 -26.15 26.48 1.31
C ASN A 127 -25.34 25.30 1.83
N LYS A 128 -25.77 24.07 1.52
CA LYS A 128 -25.04 22.85 1.88
C LYS A 128 -23.66 22.77 1.24
N LEU A 129 -23.52 23.23 0.00
CA LEU A 129 -22.23 23.29 -0.69
C LEU A 129 -21.27 24.28 -0.02
N ASN A 130 -21.77 25.43 0.44
CA ASN A 130 -20.95 26.41 1.16
C ASN A 130 -20.53 25.92 2.55
N GLU A 131 -21.44 25.32 3.31
CA GLU A 131 -21.11 24.68 4.59
C GLU A 131 -20.04 23.60 4.43
N PHE A 132 -20.18 22.74 3.41
CA PHE A 132 -19.20 21.71 3.11
C PHE A 132 -17.83 22.30 2.74
N LYS A 133 -17.79 23.37 1.93
CA LYS A 133 -16.55 24.10 1.60
C LYS A 133 -15.88 24.68 2.84
N ILE A 134 -16.63 25.29 3.75
CA ILE A 134 -16.10 25.85 5.00
C ILE A 134 -15.54 24.73 5.88
N ALA A 135 -16.30 23.64 6.06
CA ALA A 135 -15.86 22.50 6.84
C ALA A 135 -14.59 21.84 6.27
N LEU A 136 -14.48 21.75 4.93
CA LEU A 136 -13.26 21.31 4.26
C LEU A 136 -12.12 22.28 4.54
N ASN A 137 -12.28 23.56 4.23
CA ASN A 137 -11.23 24.57 4.43
C ASN A 137 -10.70 24.57 5.87
N ASN A 138 -11.59 24.55 6.86
CA ASN A 138 -11.20 24.51 8.27
C ASN A 138 -10.40 23.24 8.62
N ARG A 139 -10.77 22.08 8.06
CA ARG A 139 -10.04 20.81 8.29
C ARG A 139 -8.65 20.81 7.68
N PHE A 140 -8.47 21.48 6.54
CA PHE A 140 -7.20 21.56 5.84
C PHE A 140 -6.40 22.83 6.17
N GLN A 141 -6.94 23.74 6.98
CA GLN A 141 -6.25 24.94 7.43
C GLN A 141 -5.03 24.60 8.31
N ALA A 142 -5.12 23.52 9.09
CA ALA A 142 -4.00 22.99 9.87
C ALA A 142 -2.89 22.33 9.02
N LEU A 143 -3.05 22.28 7.70
CA LEU A 143 -2.09 21.72 6.75
C LEU A 143 -1.50 22.82 5.83
N GLN A 144 -1.72 24.10 6.15
CA GLN A 144 -1.20 25.25 5.38
C GLN A 144 0.13 25.80 5.91
N ASP A 145 0.87 25.01 6.70
CA ASP A 145 2.24 25.34 7.13
C ASP A 145 3.26 25.08 6.01
#